data_AF-A0A915PX83-F1
#
_entry.id   AF-A0A915PX83-F1
#
_cell.length_a   1.000
_cell.length_b   1.000
_cell.length_c   1.000
_cell.angle_alpha   90.00
_cell.angle_beta   90.00
_cell.angle_gamma   90.00
#
_symmetry.space_group_name_H-M   'P 1'
#
loop_
_entity.id
_entity.type
_entity.pdbx_description
1 polymer ?
#
loop_
_entity_poly.entity_id
_entity_poly.type
_entity_poly.pdbx_seq_one_letter_code
_entity_poly.pdbx_strand_id
1 'polypeptide(L)'
;MHVEVFGRLKSLRLCGVFDYLAGHLKNADTEKCLLHDRQPTDLPEMQTLAIYSGGRFAYWRDEPNTEKPLLVHVDNAVHFPKCVIVGAVDPFFMIAHLIGGILPAKYRSFFSRDWVEHYNVFTAHVRTITKSRKKETVGLPFHGIGIRVEIVNGVGYRPLREKTGKLKDLITSVVNASSGEQKQKKLEKIMDIVSRVQDFGMGLEFGHDIFWANHDFFDKMAGKVLTMAYKLLNREVFARILELHMPLRRSTSD
;
A
#
# COMPACT_ATOMS: atom_id res chain seq x y z
N MET A 1 -25.71 -4.55 -6.83
CA MET A 1 -25.71 -3.09 -7.01
C MET A 1 -24.68 -2.75 -8.09
N HIS A 2 -25.10 -2.66 -9.35
CA HIS A 2 -24.21 -2.34 -10.46
C HIS A 2 -23.88 -0.84 -10.39
N VAL A 3 -22.81 -0.48 -9.67
CA VAL A 3 -22.14 0.80 -9.94
C VAL A 3 -21.65 0.69 -11.38
N GLU A 4 -22.31 1.41 -12.27
CA GLU A 4 -21.97 1.42 -13.69
C GLU A 4 -20.51 1.84 -13.82
N VAL A 5 -19.71 1.13 -14.62
CA VAL A 5 -18.27 1.40 -14.78
C VAL A 5 -18.01 2.88 -15.10
N PHE A 6 -18.92 3.51 -15.84
CA PHE A 6 -18.89 4.95 -16.11
C PHE A 6 -18.98 5.83 -14.86
N GLY A 7 -19.77 5.45 -13.85
CA GLY A 7 -19.81 6.17 -12.57
C GLY A 7 -18.43 6.20 -11.89
N ARG A 8 -17.70 5.08 -11.97
CA ARG A 8 -16.33 5.01 -11.44
C ARG A 8 -15.35 5.82 -12.28
N LEU A 9 -15.38 5.66 -13.61
CA LEU A 9 -14.52 6.37 -14.54
C LEU A 9 -14.73 7.90 -14.51
N LYS A 10 -15.96 8.37 -14.29
CA LYS A 10 -16.25 9.82 -14.14
C LYS A 10 -15.46 10.49 -13.02
N SER A 11 -15.14 9.74 -11.97
CA SER A 11 -14.32 10.23 -10.85
C SER A 11 -12.84 9.86 -10.94
N LEU A 12 -12.43 9.14 -12.00
CA LEU A 12 -11.05 8.69 -12.13
C LEU A 12 -10.15 9.86 -12.56
N ARG A 13 -9.20 10.22 -11.71
CA ARG A 13 -8.15 11.19 -12.00
C ARG A 13 -6.82 10.45 -12.07
N LEU A 14 -6.08 10.64 -13.16
CA LEU A 14 -4.69 10.19 -13.26
C LEU A 14 -3.80 11.13 -12.43
N CYS A 15 -2.83 10.56 -11.74
CA CYS A 15 -2.05 11.17 -10.66
C CYS A 15 -0.54 11.01 -10.91
N GLY A 16 0.29 11.67 -10.10
CA GLY A 16 1.72 11.34 -10.01
C GLY A 16 2.48 11.56 -11.32
N VAL A 17 2.98 10.48 -11.90
CA VAL A 17 3.72 10.50 -13.17
C VAL A 17 2.92 11.10 -14.33
N PHE A 18 1.59 10.93 -14.33
CA PHE A 18 0.75 11.51 -15.38
C PHE A 18 0.66 13.04 -15.27
N ASP A 19 0.63 13.58 -14.04
CA ASP A 19 0.71 15.04 -13.82
C ASP A 19 2.09 15.59 -14.21
N TYR A 20 3.16 14.84 -13.95
CA TYR A 20 4.49 15.18 -14.45
C TYR A 20 4.52 15.25 -15.99
N LEU A 21 4.03 14.21 -16.67
CA LEU A 21 3.97 14.13 -18.13
C LEU A 21 3.06 15.20 -18.75
N ALA A 22 1.97 15.57 -18.06
CA ALA A 22 1.10 16.67 -18.46
C ALA A 22 1.75 18.06 -18.23
N GLY A 23 2.90 18.11 -17.56
CA GLY A 23 3.61 19.35 -17.27
C GLY A 23 3.07 20.12 -16.07
N HIS A 24 2.26 19.51 -15.22
CA HIS A 24 1.72 20.11 -14.00
C HIS A 24 2.77 20.22 -12.88
N LEU A 25 3.87 19.47 -12.99
CA LEU A 25 4.96 19.42 -12.00
C LEU A 25 6.29 20.05 -12.48
N LYS A 26 6.26 20.92 -13.49
CA LYS A 26 7.49 21.51 -14.10
C LYS A 26 8.44 22.21 -13.12
N ASN A 27 7.90 22.80 -12.05
CA ASN A 27 8.67 23.52 -11.04
C ASN A 27 8.75 22.75 -9.71
N ALA A 28 8.30 21.50 -9.66
CA ALA A 28 8.37 20.70 -8.45
C ALA A 28 9.80 20.18 -8.27
N ASP A 29 10.32 20.31 -7.05
CA ASP A 29 11.56 19.62 -6.68
C ASP A 29 11.31 18.11 -6.49
N THR A 30 12.39 17.38 -6.21
CA THR A 30 12.33 15.93 -6.00
C THR A 30 11.42 15.55 -4.82
N GLU A 31 11.43 16.31 -3.73
CA GLU A 31 10.65 15.98 -2.53
C GLU A 31 9.15 16.16 -2.78
N LYS A 32 8.78 17.26 -3.43
CA LYS A 32 7.41 17.50 -3.86
C LYS A 32 6.94 16.40 -4.81
N CYS A 33 7.79 15.94 -5.73
CA CYS A 33 7.46 14.81 -6.59
C CYS A 33 7.24 13.49 -5.82
N LEU A 34 8.02 13.22 -4.76
CA LEU A 34 7.89 12.01 -3.94
C LEU A 34 6.60 11.97 -3.11
N LEU A 35 6.05 13.15 -2.79
CA LEU A 35 4.85 13.31 -1.97
C LEU A 35 3.59 13.64 -2.78
N HIS A 36 3.72 14.00 -4.06
CA HIS A 36 2.60 14.36 -4.92
C HIS A 36 1.56 13.22 -4.98
N ASP A 37 0.30 13.55 -4.69
CA ASP A 37 -0.85 12.62 -4.60
C ASP A 37 -0.72 11.48 -3.57
N ARG A 38 0.31 11.47 -2.72
CA ARG A 38 0.50 10.46 -1.68
C ARG A 38 -0.60 10.57 -0.62
N GLN A 39 -1.25 9.46 -0.32
CA GLN A 39 -2.31 9.37 0.68
C GLN A 39 -1.75 9.00 2.07
N PRO A 40 -2.47 9.30 3.17
CA PRO A 40 -2.03 8.96 4.53
C PRO A 40 -1.75 7.47 4.76
N THR A 41 -2.29 6.57 3.93
CA THR A 41 -2.07 5.12 4.00
C THR A 41 -1.12 4.59 2.93
N ASP A 42 -0.52 5.47 2.12
CA ASP A 42 0.50 5.06 1.14
C ASP A 42 1.85 4.82 1.82
N LEU A 43 2.20 3.55 1.93
CA LEU A 43 3.53 3.10 2.32
C LEU A 43 4.59 3.57 1.30
N PRO A 44 5.88 3.68 1.68
CA PRO A 44 6.95 4.08 0.76
C PRO A 44 7.07 3.22 -0.52
N GLU A 45 6.67 1.96 -0.49
CA GLU A 45 6.60 1.05 -1.64
C GLU A 45 5.59 1.52 -2.70
N MET A 46 4.64 2.37 -2.29
CA MET A 46 3.52 2.81 -3.10
C MET A 46 3.81 4.10 -3.85
N GLN A 47 3.47 4.11 -5.14
CA GLN A 47 3.43 5.30 -5.98
C GLN A 47 2.05 5.40 -6.64
N THR A 48 1.24 6.36 -6.21
CA THR A 48 -0.14 6.54 -6.68
C THR A 48 -0.18 6.96 -8.16
N LEU A 49 -1.02 6.27 -8.93
CA LEU A 49 -1.20 6.46 -10.37
C LEU A 49 -2.57 7.02 -10.73
N ALA A 50 -3.59 6.66 -9.96
CA ALA A 50 -4.93 7.15 -10.19
C ALA A 50 -5.76 7.07 -8.91
N ILE A 51 -6.67 8.03 -8.74
CA ILE A 51 -7.61 8.09 -7.62
C ILE A 51 -9.02 8.17 -8.20
N TYR A 52 -9.98 7.53 -7.54
CA TYR A 52 -11.39 7.64 -7.87
C TYR A 52 -12.26 7.49 -6.61
N SER A 53 -13.58 7.65 -6.77
CA SER A 53 -14.55 7.55 -5.66
C SER A 53 -14.52 6.26 -4.85
N GLY A 54 -14.00 5.16 -5.40
CA GLY A 54 -13.93 3.86 -4.72
C GLY A 54 -12.57 3.51 -4.11
N GLY A 55 -11.53 4.32 -4.36
CA GLY A 55 -10.18 3.99 -3.94
C GLY A 55 -9.12 4.64 -4.80
N ARG A 56 -7.93 4.04 -4.78
CA ARG A 56 -6.80 4.46 -5.60
C ARG A 56 -6.03 3.26 -6.13
N PHE A 57 -5.33 3.50 -7.22
CA PHE A 57 -4.38 2.58 -7.82
C PHE A 57 -2.97 3.10 -7.61
N ALA A 58 -2.08 2.22 -7.19
CA ALA A 58 -0.68 2.53 -6.99
C ALA A 58 0.20 1.42 -7.56
N TYR A 59 1.35 1.80 -8.11
CA TYR A 59 2.44 0.84 -8.24
C TYR A 59 2.97 0.50 -6.86
N TRP A 60 3.32 -0.77 -6.65
CA TRP A 60 4.00 -1.28 -5.48
C TRP A 60 5.35 -1.86 -5.89
N ARG A 61 6.43 -1.33 -5.31
CA ARG A 61 7.79 -1.80 -5.50
C ARG A 61 8.35 -2.28 -4.16
N ASP A 62 8.79 -3.54 -4.07
CA ASP A 62 9.43 -4.03 -2.84
C ASP A 62 10.81 -3.44 -2.60
N GLU A 63 11.45 -2.98 -3.68
CA GLU A 63 12.72 -2.26 -3.67
C GLU A 63 12.62 -1.03 -4.58
N PRO A 64 13.26 0.10 -4.23
CA PRO A 64 13.11 1.36 -4.95
C PRO A 64 13.34 1.26 -6.46
N ASN A 65 14.32 0.45 -6.88
CA ASN A 65 14.77 0.33 -8.27
C ASN A 65 14.10 -0.82 -9.04
N THR A 66 13.09 -1.49 -8.46
CA THR A 66 12.42 -2.62 -9.13
C THR A 66 11.77 -2.15 -10.42
N GLU A 67 12.16 -2.66 -11.60
CA GLU A 67 11.57 -2.22 -12.89
C GLU A 67 10.14 -2.71 -13.12
N LYS A 68 9.76 -3.84 -12.49
CA LYS A 68 8.48 -4.53 -12.67
C LYS A 68 7.62 -4.42 -11.41
N PRO A 69 6.97 -3.26 -11.16
CA PRO A 69 6.11 -3.10 -10.00
C PRO A 69 4.86 -3.96 -10.12
N LEU A 70 4.28 -4.30 -8.98
CA LEU A 70 2.88 -4.74 -8.94
C LEU A 70 1.99 -3.52 -9.11
N LEU A 71 0.80 -3.71 -9.66
CA LEU A 71 -0.26 -2.72 -9.57
C LEU A 71 -1.26 -3.18 -8.51
N VAL A 72 -1.51 -2.30 -7.53
CA VAL A 72 -2.43 -2.56 -6.42
C VAL A 72 -3.58 -1.57 -6.42
N HIS A 73 -4.73 -2.00 -5.91
CA HIS A 73 -5.85 -1.14 -5.58
C HIS A 73 -6.03 -1.09 -4.07
N VAL A 74 -6.22 0.12 -3.53
CA VAL A 74 -6.51 0.36 -2.12
C VAL A 74 -7.83 1.10 -1.98
N ASP A 75 -8.74 0.60 -1.16
CA ASP A 75 -10.03 1.25 -0.91
C ASP A 75 -9.91 2.52 -0.03
N ASN A 76 -11.04 3.21 0.13
CA ASN A 76 -11.12 4.48 0.86
C ASN A 76 -11.33 4.32 2.37
N ALA A 77 -11.20 3.11 2.93
CA ALA A 77 -11.38 2.97 4.37
C ALA A 77 -10.26 3.71 5.12
N VAL A 78 -10.65 4.49 6.13
CA VAL A 78 -9.68 5.29 6.91
C VAL A 78 -8.71 4.39 7.66
N HIS A 79 -9.23 3.35 8.32
CA HIS A 79 -8.43 2.40 9.10
C HIS A 79 -8.43 1.03 8.44
N PHE A 80 -7.25 0.42 8.39
CA PHE A 80 -7.04 -0.91 7.82
C PHE A 80 -7.59 -1.07 6.39
N PRO A 81 -7.29 -0.15 5.46
CA PRO A 81 -7.86 -0.21 4.11
C PRO A 81 -7.53 -1.52 3.41
N LYS A 82 -8.46 -1.97 2.58
CA LYS A 82 -8.24 -3.20 1.82
C LYS A 82 -7.32 -2.92 0.65
N CYS A 83 -6.19 -3.62 0.62
CA CYS A 83 -5.30 -3.65 -0.54
C CYS A 83 -5.48 -4.97 -1.30
N VAL A 84 -5.50 -4.89 -2.63
CA VAL A 84 -5.53 -6.06 -3.51
C VAL A 84 -4.59 -5.86 -4.69
N ILE A 85 -3.93 -6.92 -5.12
CA ILE A 85 -3.17 -6.94 -6.38
C ILE A 85 -4.17 -6.95 -7.52
N VAL A 86 -4.05 -5.99 -8.43
CA VAL A 86 -4.92 -5.86 -9.59
C VAL A 86 -4.19 -5.99 -10.91
N GLY A 87 -2.85 -6.06 -10.88
CA GLY A 87 -2.05 -6.20 -12.09
C GLY A 87 -0.54 -6.11 -11.85
N ALA A 88 0.17 -5.82 -12.94
CA ALA A 88 1.61 -5.57 -12.97
C ALA A 88 1.88 -4.18 -13.58
N VAL A 89 3.00 -4.02 -14.29
CA VAL A 89 3.45 -2.74 -14.84
C VAL A 89 2.45 -2.07 -15.81
N ASP A 90 1.59 -2.81 -16.48
CA ASP A 90 0.63 -2.23 -17.44
C ASP A 90 -0.53 -1.48 -16.72
N PRO A 91 -0.71 -0.16 -16.89
CA PRO A 91 -1.80 0.58 -16.26
C PRO A 91 -3.19 0.17 -16.77
N PHE A 92 -3.33 -0.54 -17.89
CA PHE A 92 -4.64 -1.05 -18.35
C PHE A 92 -5.28 -2.04 -17.37
N PHE A 93 -4.50 -2.66 -16.49
CA PHE A 93 -5.04 -3.45 -15.39
C PHE A 93 -5.96 -2.63 -14.47
N MET A 94 -5.75 -1.31 -14.32
CA MET A 94 -6.69 -0.44 -13.58
C MET A 94 -8.07 -0.44 -14.24
N ILE A 95 -8.10 -0.30 -15.57
CA ILE A 95 -9.34 -0.26 -16.35
C ILE A 95 -10.05 -1.62 -16.31
N ALA A 96 -9.30 -2.71 -16.49
CA ALA A 96 -9.83 -4.06 -16.36
C ALA A 96 -10.41 -4.31 -14.95
N HIS A 97 -9.75 -3.83 -13.89
CA HIS A 97 -10.26 -3.91 -12.53
C HIS A 97 -11.58 -3.14 -12.36
N LEU A 98 -11.67 -1.93 -12.90
CA LEU A 98 -12.89 -1.10 -12.81
C LEU A 98 -14.07 -1.72 -13.57
N ILE A 99 -13.80 -2.37 -14.72
CA ILE A 99 -14.80 -3.06 -15.53
C ILE A 99 -15.26 -4.36 -14.86
N GLY A 100 -14.33 -5.14 -14.31
CA GLY A 100 -14.61 -6.39 -13.62
C GLY A 100 -14.45 -7.63 -14.52
N GLY A 101 -15.13 -8.73 -14.18
CA GLY A 101 -14.82 -10.04 -14.79
C GLY A 101 -15.17 -10.19 -16.28
N ILE A 102 -16.13 -9.44 -16.79
CA ILE A 102 -16.61 -9.55 -18.18
C ILE A 102 -16.66 -8.15 -18.79
N LEU A 103 -16.04 -7.96 -19.96
CA LEU A 103 -16.13 -6.72 -20.73
C LEU A 103 -17.52 -6.59 -21.38
N PRO A 104 -18.37 -5.63 -20.94
CA PRO A 104 -19.68 -5.40 -21.52
C PRO A 104 -19.57 -4.97 -22.99
N ALA A 105 -20.49 -5.47 -23.84
CA ALA A 105 -20.50 -5.15 -25.27
C ALA A 105 -20.50 -3.64 -25.55
N LYS A 106 -21.25 -2.86 -24.74
CA LYS A 106 -21.32 -1.40 -24.83
C LYS A 106 -20.00 -0.66 -24.61
N TYR A 107 -18.97 -1.32 -24.06
CA TYR A 107 -17.66 -0.72 -23.83
C TYR A 107 -16.61 -1.14 -24.87
N ARG A 108 -16.89 -2.13 -25.72
CA ARG A 108 -15.91 -2.66 -26.66
C ARG A 108 -15.39 -1.62 -27.65
N SER A 109 -16.24 -0.68 -28.06
CA SER A 109 -15.87 0.40 -28.99
C SER A 109 -14.89 1.42 -28.41
N PHE A 110 -14.67 1.44 -27.09
CA PHE A 110 -13.71 2.37 -26.46
C PHE A 110 -12.27 1.86 -26.48
N PHE A 111 -12.07 0.58 -26.81
CA PHE A 111 -10.77 -0.07 -26.73
C PHE A 111 -10.36 -0.58 -28.11
N SER A 112 -9.05 -0.71 -28.33
CA SER A 112 -8.55 -1.35 -29.54
C SER A 112 -9.04 -2.79 -29.64
N ARG A 113 -9.15 -3.30 -30.87
CA ARG A 113 -9.52 -4.70 -31.12
C ARG A 113 -8.63 -5.66 -30.34
N ASP A 114 -7.32 -5.42 -30.37
CA ASP A 114 -6.33 -6.22 -29.65
C ASP A 114 -6.60 -6.23 -28.15
N TRP A 115 -6.90 -5.08 -27.54
CA TRP A 115 -7.19 -5.02 -26.10
C TRP A 115 -8.48 -5.79 -25.75
N VAL A 116 -9.52 -5.66 -26.57
CA VAL A 116 -10.78 -6.40 -26.39
C VAL A 116 -10.57 -7.91 -26.48
N GLU A 117 -9.79 -8.37 -27.45
CA GLU A 117 -9.47 -9.80 -27.64
C GLU A 117 -8.65 -10.36 -26.47
N HIS A 118 -7.76 -9.55 -25.87
CA HIS A 118 -6.93 -9.95 -24.73
C HIS A 118 -7.55 -9.66 -23.36
N TYR A 119 -8.78 -9.14 -23.29
CA TYR A 119 -9.38 -8.72 -22.02
C TYR A 119 -9.40 -9.82 -20.94
N ASN A 120 -9.80 -11.04 -21.32
CA ASN A 120 -9.90 -12.17 -20.40
C ASN A 120 -8.52 -12.59 -19.83
N VAL A 121 -7.45 -12.26 -20.55
CA VAL A 121 -6.07 -12.54 -20.16
C VAL A 121 -5.68 -11.71 -18.93
N PHE A 122 -6.16 -10.47 -18.78
CA PHE A 122 -5.89 -9.66 -17.60
C PHE A 122 -6.33 -10.37 -16.31
N THR A 123 -7.55 -10.93 -16.27
CA THR A 123 -8.05 -11.62 -15.08
C THR A 123 -7.22 -12.88 -14.75
N ALA A 124 -6.82 -13.64 -15.77
CA ALA A 124 -5.94 -14.79 -15.60
C ALA A 124 -4.55 -14.37 -15.09
N HIS A 125 -3.99 -13.29 -15.65
CA HIS A 125 -2.71 -12.73 -15.24
C HIS A 125 -2.72 -12.28 -13.78
N VAL A 126 -3.75 -11.59 -13.30
CA VAL A 126 -3.85 -11.19 -11.87
C VAL A 126 -3.77 -12.39 -10.95
N ARG A 127 -4.43 -13.50 -11.28
CA ARG A 127 -4.37 -14.75 -10.49
C ARG A 127 -2.97 -15.32 -10.45
N THR A 128 -2.30 -15.38 -11.60
CA THR A 128 -0.91 -15.86 -11.72
C THR A 128 0.04 -14.97 -10.92
N ILE A 129 -0.05 -13.64 -11.07
CA ILE A 129 0.75 -12.66 -10.32
C ILE A 129 0.54 -12.85 -8.82
N THR A 130 -0.71 -12.94 -8.37
CA THR A 130 -1.03 -13.14 -6.95
C THR A 130 -0.47 -14.45 -6.40
N LYS A 131 -0.50 -15.53 -7.20
CA LYS A 131 0.08 -16.81 -6.81
C LYS A 131 1.61 -16.76 -6.75
N SER A 132 2.26 -16.07 -7.68
CA SER A 132 3.73 -15.87 -7.66
C SER A 132 4.12 -15.05 -6.43
N ARG A 133 3.41 -13.94 -6.19
CA ARG A 133 3.63 -13.07 -5.04
C ARG A 133 3.68 -13.83 -3.72
N LYS A 134 2.70 -14.70 -3.47
CA LYS A 134 2.63 -15.52 -2.24
C LYS A 134 3.85 -16.41 -2.02
N LYS A 135 4.55 -16.81 -3.08
CA LYS A 135 5.77 -17.63 -2.99
C LYS A 135 7.03 -16.79 -2.75
N GLU A 136 6.99 -15.53 -3.19
CA GLU A 136 8.13 -14.59 -3.15
C GLU A 136 8.13 -13.73 -1.88
N THR A 137 7.06 -13.78 -1.10
CA THR A 137 6.89 -12.99 0.13
C THR A 137 6.76 -13.82 1.38
N VAL A 138 7.07 -13.18 2.49
CA VAL A 138 6.80 -13.63 3.85
C VAL A 138 5.86 -12.66 4.56
N GLY A 139 5.39 -13.05 5.74
CA GLY A 139 4.50 -12.22 6.56
C GLY A 139 3.07 -12.12 6.05
N LEU A 140 2.21 -11.66 6.95
CA LEU A 140 0.82 -11.32 6.67
C LEU A 140 0.53 -9.93 7.25
N PRO A 141 1.21 -8.88 6.73
CA PRO A 141 0.92 -7.52 7.14
C PRO A 141 -0.52 -7.14 6.81
N PHE A 142 -1.05 -6.08 7.42
CA PHE A 142 -2.46 -5.71 7.35
C PHE A 142 -2.98 -5.41 5.95
N HIS A 143 -2.10 -5.00 5.04
CA HIS A 143 -2.40 -4.82 3.61
C HIS A 143 -2.55 -6.16 2.86
N GLY A 144 -2.03 -7.27 3.39
CA GLY A 144 -2.36 -8.63 2.95
C GLY A 144 -1.63 -9.14 1.70
N ILE A 145 -0.70 -8.36 1.13
CA ILE A 145 0.05 -8.75 -0.08
C ILE A 145 1.47 -9.25 0.19
N GLY A 146 1.83 -9.45 1.47
CA GLY A 146 3.14 -9.92 1.91
C GLY A 146 4.26 -8.90 1.76
N ILE A 147 5.38 -9.13 2.46
CA ILE A 147 6.62 -8.38 2.32
C ILE A 147 7.71 -9.24 1.67
N ARG A 148 8.54 -8.64 0.84
CA ARG A 148 9.73 -9.30 0.29
C ARG A 148 10.94 -8.85 1.11
N VAL A 149 11.65 -9.80 1.68
CA VAL A 149 12.90 -9.59 2.43
C VAL A 149 13.82 -10.77 2.16
N GLU A 150 15.12 -10.54 2.10
CA GLU A 150 16.10 -11.60 1.92
C GLU A 150 16.24 -12.41 3.22
N ILE A 151 16.30 -13.73 3.10
CA ILE A 151 16.52 -14.64 4.23
C ILE A 151 17.79 -15.43 3.94
N VAL A 152 18.87 -15.10 4.65
CA VAL A 152 20.18 -15.76 4.51
C VAL A 152 20.43 -16.59 5.75
N ASN A 153 20.66 -17.90 5.59
CA ASN A 153 20.91 -18.84 6.69
C ASN A 153 19.86 -18.79 7.82
N GLY A 154 18.59 -18.57 7.47
CA GLY A 154 17.48 -18.49 8.44
C GLY A 154 17.40 -17.15 9.20
N VAL A 155 18.24 -16.17 8.84
CA VAL A 155 18.22 -14.81 9.39
C VAL A 155 17.64 -13.85 8.35
N GLY A 156 16.76 -12.95 8.79
CA GLY A 156 16.17 -11.89 7.94
C GLY A 156 14.70 -11.66 8.23
N TYR A 157 13.97 -12.72 8.57
CA TYR A 157 12.55 -12.63 8.94
C TYR A 157 12.14 -13.72 9.94
N ARG A 158 11.40 -13.29 10.96
CA ARG A 158 10.61 -14.15 11.84
C ARG A 158 9.18 -13.58 11.93
N PRO A 159 8.15 -14.45 11.97
CA PRO A 159 6.78 -14.01 12.06
C PRO A 159 6.46 -13.39 13.41
N LEU A 160 5.55 -12.41 13.40
CA LEU A 160 4.90 -11.94 14.62
C LEU A 160 4.19 -13.10 15.34
N ARG A 161 4.22 -13.10 16.67
CA ARG A 161 3.53 -14.12 17.48
C ARG A 161 2.03 -13.87 17.50
N GLU A 162 1.64 -12.63 17.33
CA GLU A 162 0.28 -12.16 17.36
C GLU A 162 -0.41 -12.40 16.02
N LYS A 163 -1.58 -13.02 16.05
CA LYS A 163 -2.41 -13.16 14.85
C LYS A 163 -2.92 -11.79 14.39
N THR A 164 -2.97 -11.56 13.09
CA THR A 164 -3.41 -10.30 12.45
C THR A 164 -4.66 -9.69 13.09
N GLY A 165 -5.74 -10.47 13.25
CA GLY A 165 -6.98 -9.97 13.85
C GLY A 165 -6.82 -9.50 15.30
N LYS A 166 -6.05 -10.23 16.11
CA LYS A 166 -5.79 -9.87 17.51
C LYS A 166 -4.92 -8.62 17.63
N LEU A 167 -3.98 -8.41 16.71
CA LEU A 167 -3.19 -7.19 16.67
C LEU A 167 -4.04 -5.97 16.28
N LYS A 168 -4.92 -6.11 15.29
CA LYS A 168 -5.91 -5.06 14.94
C LYS A 168 -6.81 -4.70 16.12
N ASP A 169 -7.32 -5.70 16.83
CA ASP A 169 -8.14 -5.50 18.04
C ASP A 169 -7.37 -4.74 19.12
N LEU A 170 -6.11 -5.14 19.37
CA LEU A 170 -5.25 -4.50 20.37
C LEU A 170 -5.00 -3.02 20.03
N ILE A 171 -4.59 -2.72 18.79
CA ILE A 171 -4.36 -1.35 18.30
C ILE A 171 -5.61 -0.50 18.48
N THR A 172 -6.75 -0.99 18.00
CA THR A 172 -8.04 -0.29 18.12
C THR A 172 -8.41 -0.04 19.58
N SER A 173 -8.16 -1.03 20.45
CA SER A 173 -8.47 -0.92 21.88
C SER A 173 -7.62 0.13 22.61
N VAL A 174 -6.39 0.42 22.15
CA VAL A 174 -5.53 1.48 22.70
C VAL A 174 -6.11 2.84 22.37
N VAL A 175 -6.50 3.05 21.11
CA VAL A 175 -7.07 4.31 20.63
C VAL A 175 -8.40 4.60 21.32
N ASN A 176 -9.24 3.58 21.48
CA ASN A 176 -10.56 3.70 22.10
C ASN A 176 -10.56 3.63 23.64
N ALA A 177 -9.40 3.60 24.29
CA ALA A 177 -9.34 3.54 25.75
C ALA A 177 -9.87 4.85 26.38
N SER A 178 -10.78 4.72 27.34
CA SER A 178 -11.49 5.84 27.97
C SER A 178 -10.71 6.53 29.10
N SER A 179 -9.62 5.92 29.59
CA SER A 179 -8.75 6.52 30.60
C SER A 179 -7.27 6.37 30.24
N GLY A 180 -6.43 7.28 30.76
CA GLY A 180 -4.99 7.24 30.58
C GLY A 180 -4.35 5.93 31.10
N GLU A 181 -4.82 5.41 32.23
CA GLU A 181 -4.34 4.17 32.82
C GLU A 181 -4.66 2.94 31.93
N GLN A 182 -5.90 2.84 31.43
CA GLN A 182 -6.27 1.76 30.52
C GLN A 182 -5.48 1.83 29.21
N LYS A 183 -5.28 3.05 28.69
CA LYS A 183 -4.48 3.30 27.48
C LYS A 183 -3.05 2.84 27.70
N GLN A 184 -2.44 3.21 28.83
CA GLN A 184 -1.08 2.82 29.20
C GLN A 184 -0.91 1.31 29.30
N LYS A 185 -1.80 0.60 30.04
CA LYS A 185 -1.77 -0.87 30.15
C LYS A 185 -1.89 -1.59 28.80
N LYS A 186 -2.68 -1.05 27.88
CA LYS A 186 -2.83 -1.62 26.53
C LYS A 186 -1.63 -1.29 25.64
N LEU A 187 -1.08 -0.08 25.77
CA LEU A 187 0.13 0.34 25.06
C LEU A 187 1.34 -0.50 25.48
N GLU A 188 1.46 -0.84 26.76
CA GLU A 188 2.51 -1.75 27.27
C GLU A 188 2.54 -3.08 26.52
N LYS A 189 1.37 -3.64 26.17
CA LYS A 189 1.29 -4.86 25.36
C LYS A 189 1.84 -4.65 23.94
N ILE A 190 1.65 -3.47 23.35
CA ILE A 190 2.25 -3.15 22.05
C ILE A 190 3.76 -2.95 22.19
N MET A 191 4.21 -2.29 23.25
CA MET A 191 5.65 -2.10 23.51
C MET A 191 6.38 -3.43 23.77
N ASP A 192 5.71 -4.40 24.39
CA ASP A 192 6.20 -5.77 24.54
C ASP A 192 6.30 -6.53 23.20
N ILE A 193 5.45 -6.21 22.21
CA ILE A 193 5.63 -6.72 20.84
C ILE A 193 6.87 -6.07 20.21
N VAL A 194 7.01 -4.75 20.34
CA VAL A 194 8.16 -3.99 19.80
C VAL A 194 9.48 -4.51 20.37
N SER A 195 9.57 -4.80 21.67
CA SER A 195 10.79 -5.31 22.30
C SER A 195 11.18 -6.71 21.82
N ARG A 196 10.22 -7.50 21.31
CA ARG A 196 10.46 -8.82 20.70
C ARG A 196 10.87 -8.74 19.23
N VAL A 197 10.78 -7.58 18.58
CA VAL A 197 11.23 -7.40 17.20
C VAL A 197 12.75 -7.54 17.15
N GLN A 198 13.23 -8.64 16.56
CA GLN A 198 14.65 -8.96 16.52
C GLN A 198 15.24 -8.97 15.10
N ASP A 199 14.42 -9.20 14.06
CA ASP A 199 14.88 -9.14 12.67
C ASP A 199 14.30 -7.94 11.94
N PHE A 200 15.04 -7.46 10.94
CA PHE A 200 14.62 -6.34 10.11
C PHE A 200 13.31 -6.63 9.35
N GLY A 201 13.10 -7.86 8.89
CA GLY A 201 11.84 -8.27 8.25
C GLY A 201 10.65 -8.31 9.21
N MET A 202 10.84 -8.74 10.46
CA MET A 202 9.78 -8.68 11.49
C MET A 202 9.43 -7.23 11.82
N GLY A 203 10.45 -6.36 11.91
CA GLY A 203 10.27 -4.92 12.11
C GLY A 203 9.55 -4.26 10.93
N LEU A 204 9.85 -4.67 9.70
CA LEU A 204 9.16 -4.19 8.51
C LEU A 204 7.68 -4.57 8.53
N GLU A 205 7.35 -5.84 8.80
CA GLU A 205 5.96 -6.30 8.90
C GLU A 205 5.18 -5.53 9.98
N PHE A 206 5.73 -5.46 11.19
CA PHE A 206 5.09 -4.74 12.29
C PHE A 206 4.95 -3.24 11.98
N GLY A 207 5.98 -2.63 11.39
CA GLY A 207 5.95 -1.24 10.96
C GLY A 207 4.85 -0.99 9.93
N HIS A 208 4.69 -1.88 8.94
CA HIS A 208 3.60 -1.82 7.97
C HIS A 208 2.26 -1.94 8.66
N ASP A 209 2.10 -2.86 9.62
CA ASP A 209 0.84 -3.04 10.36
C ASP A 209 0.43 -1.76 11.09
N ILE A 210 1.34 -1.16 11.85
CA ILE A 210 1.07 0.06 12.61
C ILE A 210 0.81 1.25 11.67
N PHE A 211 1.60 1.39 10.59
CA PHE A 211 1.38 2.44 9.59
C PHE A 211 0.01 2.27 8.91
N TRP A 212 -0.30 1.07 8.44
CA TRP A 212 -1.52 0.74 7.69
C TRP A 212 -2.79 0.77 8.54
N ALA A 213 -2.67 0.59 9.86
CA ALA A 213 -3.76 0.84 10.80
C ALA A 213 -4.25 2.30 10.76
N ASN A 214 -3.37 3.22 10.38
CA ASN A 214 -3.67 4.63 10.13
C ASN A 214 -4.29 5.38 11.32
N HIS A 215 -3.87 5.03 12.54
CA HIS A 215 -4.22 5.78 13.74
C HIS A 215 -3.10 6.77 14.08
N ASP A 216 -3.45 8.05 14.16
CA ASP A 216 -2.55 9.17 14.50
C ASP A 216 -1.70 8.92 15.75
N PHE A 217 -2.29 8.31 16.78
CA PHE A 217 -1.64 7.94 18.03
C PHE A 217 -0.36 7.12 17.82
N PHE A 218 -0.30 6.32 16.76
CA PHE A 218 0.83 5.45 16.47
C PHE A 218 1.78 5.98 15.38
N ASP A 219 1.53 7.16 14.81
CA ASP A 219 2.33 7.67 13.70
C ASP A 219 3.82 7.77 14.04
N LYS A 220 4.16 8.30 15.23
CA LYS A 220 5.55 8.37 15.69
C LYS A 220 6.20 6.99 15.81
N MET A 221 5.45 5.97 16.22
CA MET A 221 5.93 4.59 16.33
C MET A 221 6.15 3.99 14.93
N ALA A 222 5.16 4.09 14.04
CA ALA A 222 5.25 3.62 12.66
C ALA A 222 6.47 4.22 11.95
N GLY A 223 6.61 5.56 12.02
CA GLY A 223 7.72 6.28 11.40
C GLY A 223 9.08 5.78 11.87
N LYS A 224 9.27 5.61 13.19
CA LYS A 224 10.54 5.12 13.76
C LYS A 224 10.85 3.68 13.37
N VAL A 225 9.88 2.77 13.54
CA VAL A 225 10.07 1.34 13.25
C VAL A 225 10.38 1.14 11.78
N LEU A 226 9.62 1.77 10.88
CA LEU A 226 9.82 1.60 9.45
C LEU A 226 11.10 2.27 8.94
N THR A 227 11.44 3.48 9.41
CA THR A 227 12.70 4.12 9.03
C THR A 227 13.89 3.23 9.38
N MET A 228 13.86 2.63 10.58
CA MET A 228 14.89 1.69 11.03
C MET A 228 14.93 0.43 10.15
N ALA A 229 13.77 -0.19 9.91
CA ALA A 229 13.68 -1.40 9.08
C ALA A 229 14.17 -1.17 7.64
N TYR A 230 13.78 -0.06 7.00
CA TYR A 230 14.24 0.26 5.65
C TYR A 230 15.75 0.51 5.58
N LYS A 231 16.32 1.22 6.55
CA LYS A 231 17.78 1.44 6.59
C LYS A 231 18.54 0.12 6.76
N LEU A 232 18.05 -0.79 7.61
CA LEU A 232 18.69 -2.08 7.83
C LEU A 232 18.50 -3.06 6.66
N LEU A 233 17.50 -2.84 5.81
CA LEU A 233 17.27 -3.56 4.55
C LEU A 233 17.96 -2.90 3.35
N ASN A 234 18.78 -1.86 3.54
CA ASN A 234 19.40 -1.07 2.47
C ASN A 234 18.38 -0.51 1.47
N ARG A 235 17.28 0.05 1.99
CA ARG A 235 16.19 0.70 1.24
C ARG A 235 16.09 2.18 1.61
N GLU A 236 17.20 2.90 1.50
CA GLU A 236 17.34 4.29 1.96
C GLU A 236 16.36 5.23 1.28
N VAL A 237 16.01 4.97 0.01
CA VAL A 237 14.99 5.76 -0.71
C VAL A 237 13.63 5.65 -0.01
N PHE A 238 13.24 4.46 0.47
CA PHE A 238 11.99 4.29 1.21
C PHE A 238 12.04 4.94 2.59
N ALA A 239 13.19 4.87 3.27
CA ALA A 239 13.40 5.61 4.51
C ALA A 239 13.25 7.13 4.27
N ARG A 240 13.84 7.66 3.18
CA ARG A 240 13.73 9.08 2.82
C ARG A 240 12.29 9.50 2.50
N ILE A 241 11.57 8.71 1.69
CA ILE A 241 10.16 8.96 1.39
C ILE A 241 9.34 9.00 2.68
N LEU A 242 9.59 8.06 3.60
CA LEU A 242 8.89 8.03 4.88
C LEU A 242 9.21 9.25 5.75
N GLU A 243 10.47 9.63 5.87
CA GLU A 243 10.92 10.80 6.64
C GLU A 243 10.27 12.11 6.11
N LEU A 244 10.08 12.22 4.79
CA LEU A 244 9.38 13.33 4.14
C LEU A 244 7.86 13.25 4.30
N HIS A 245 7.28 12.05 4.22
CA HIS A 245 5.84 11.85 4.28
C HIS A 245 5.30 12.03 5.69
N MET A 246 5.95 11.49 6.72
CA MET A 246 5.42 11.45 8.09
C MET A 246 5.02 12.82 8.66
N PRO A 247 5.77 13.93 8.45
CA PRO A 247 5.36 15.26 8.89
C PRO A 247 4.12 15.81 8.19
N LEU A 248 3.89 15.43 6.93
CA LEU A 248 2.78 15.91 6.10
C LEU A 248 1.63 14.92 5.98
N ARG A 249 1.80 13.71 6.53
CA ARG A 249 0.87 12.58 6.44
C ARG A 249 -0.56 12.91 6.87
N ARG A 250 -0.71 13.87 7.78
CA ARG A 250 -1.99 14.34 8.33
C ARG A 250 -2.37 15.74 7.86
N SER A 251 -1.48 16.41 7.14
CA SER A 251 -1.81 17.69 6.52
C SER A 251 -2.77 17.42 5.37
N THR A 252 -3.85 18.18 5.30
CA THR A 252 -4.63 18.25 4.07
C THR A 252 -3.73 18.82 2.99
N SER A 253 -3.46 18.04 1.96
CA SER A 253 -2.81 18.54 0.75
C SER A 253 -3.72 19.62 0.16
N ASP A 254 -3.25 20.87 0.11
CA ASP A 254 -3.89 21.96 -0.63
C ASP A 254 -3.95 21.65 -2.14
#